data_AF-A0A454CSC8-F1
#
_entry.id   AF-A0A454CSC8-F1
#
_cell.length_a   1.000
_cell.length_b   1.000
_cell.length_c   1.000
_cell.angle_alpha   90.00
_cell.angle_beta   90.00
_cell.angle_gamma   90.00
#
_symmetry.space_group_name_H-M   'P 1'
#
loop_
_entity.id
_entity.type
_entity.pdbx_description
1 polymer ?
#
loop_
_entity_poly.entity_id
_entity_poly.type
_entity_poly.pdbx_seq_one_letter_code
_entity_poly.pdbx_strand_id
1 'polypeptide(L)' 'MDCMMPVMDGLTATKEIRRWEKEVGSGKITIIALTASVLEEDIQNCFAAGMDAYLPKPYKSNQLFELFNELKLA' A
#
# COMPACT_ATOMS: atom_id res chain seq x y z
N MET A 1 4.33 0.27 -1.31
CA MET A 1 4.75 0.92 -0.06
C MET A 1 5.17 -0.17 0.92
N ASP A 2 6.42 -0.17 1.35
CA ASP A 2 6.86 -1.10 2.40
C ASP A 2 6.30 -0.67 3.75
N CYS A 3 5.64 -1.57 4.48
CA CYS A 3 5.07 -1.23 5.79
C CYS A 3 6.16 -0.99 6.83
N MET A 4 7.30 -1.70 6.74
CA MET A 4 8.39 -1.62 7.70
C MET A 4 9.56 -0.85 7.09
N MET A 5 9.68 0.43 7.43
CA MET A 5 10.76 1.32 6.94
C MET A 5 11.39 2.08 8.11
N PRO A 6 12.70 2.42 8.02
CA PRO A 6 13.34 3.30 8.99
C PRO A 6 12.79 4.74 8.89
N VAL A 7 12.91 5.51 9.98
CA VAL A 7 12.48 6.92 10.12
C VAL A 7 10.96 7.11 10.12
N MET A 8 10.25 6.62 9.11
CA MET A 8 8.79 6.71 8.99
C MET A 8 8.27 5.41 8.39
N ASP A 9 7.35 4.75 9.08
CA ASP A 9 6.74 3.51 8.62
C ASP A 9 5.77 3.76 7.45
N GLY A 10 5.48 2.69 6.69
CA GLY A 10 4.64 2.79 5.50
C GLY A 10 3.18 3.17 5.79
N LEU A 11 2.66 2.87 6.98
CA LEU A 11 1.29 3.24 7.37
C LEU A 11 1.21 4.75 7.61
N THR A 12 2.17 5.30 8.35
CA THR A 12 2.30 6.74 8.60
C THR A 12 2.55 7.49 7.29
N ALA A 13 3.48 7.01 6.45
CA ALA A 13 3.73 7.60 5.14
C ALA A 13 2.48 7.62 4.25
N THR A 14 1.69 6.54 4.25
CA THR A 14 0.43 6.48 3.49
C THR A 14 -0.58 7.52 4.00
N LYS A 15 -0.72 7.67 5.32
CA LYS A 15 -1.62 8.68 5.90
C LYS A 15 -1.22 10.09 5.50
N GLU A 16 0.08 10.41 5.51
CA GLU A 16 0.59 11.71 5.07
C GLU A 16 0.34 11.94 3.58
N ILE A 17 0.53 10.92 2.73
CA ILE A 17 0.17 11.02 1.30
C ILE A 17 -1.33 11.30 1.14
N ARG A 18 -2.21 10.57 1.84
CA ARG A 18 -3.67 10.80 1.77
C ARG A 18 -4.08 12.19 2.26
N ARG A 19 -3.36 12.71 3.25
CA ARG A 19 -3.56 14.08 3.73
C ARG A 19 -3.14 15.08 2.65
N TRP A 20 -1.95 14.92 2.09
CA TRP A 20 -1.43 15.76 1.03
C TRP A 20 -2.36 15.78 -0.20
N GLU A 21 -2.87 14.62 -0.63
CA GLU A 21 -3.82 14.52 -1.75
C GLU A 21 -5.08 15.38 -1.53
N LYS A 22 -5.61 15.39 -0.30
CA LYS A 22 -6.75 16.23 0.08
C LYS A 22 -6.39 17.71 0.08
N GLU A 23 -5.20 18.07 0.55
CA GLU A 23 -4.74 19.46 0.64
C GLU A 23 -4.52 20.08 -0.75
N VAL A 24 -3.93 19.32 -1.68
CA VAL A 24 -3.64 19.82 -3.04
C VAL A 24 -4.77 19.56 -4.03
N GLY A 25 -5.80 18.82 -3.63
CA GLY A 25 -6.91 18.43 -4.51
C GLY A 25 -6.49 17.50 -5.64
N SER A 26 -5.40 16.74 -5.47
CA SER A 26 -4.98 15.76 -6.47
C SER A 26 -5.89 14.54 -6.42
N GLY A 27 -6.00 13.85 -7.55
CA GLY A 27 -6.60 12.52 -7.57
C GLY A 27 -5.88 11.56 -6.63
N LYS A 28 -6.62 10.56 -6.15
CA LYS A 28 -6.09 9.49 -5.29
C LYS A 28 -5.08 8.65 -6.07
N ILE A 29 -3.84 8.55 -5.59
CA ILE A 29 -2.82 7.66 -6.15
C ILE A 29 -3.03 6.24 -5.60
N THR A 30 -2.79 5.23 -6.42
CA THR A 30 -2.88 3.83 -5.99
C THR A 30 -1.66 3.45 -5.15
N ILE A 31 -1.88 3.02 -3.91
CA ILE A 31 -0.82 2.62 -2.96
C ILE A 31 -1.01 1.14 -2.61
N ILE A 32 -0.06 0.31 -3.01
CA ILE A 32 -0.04 -1.13 -2.72
C ILE A 32 0.86 -1.39 -1.51
N ALA A 33 0.34 -1.98 -0.45
CA ALA A 33 1.10 -2.40 0.73
C ALA A 33 2.06 -3.55 0.39
N LEU A 34 3.30 -3.49 0.87
CA LEU A 34 4.27 -4.58 0.82
C LEU A 34 4.58 -4.99 2.26
N THR A 35 4.05 -6.13 2.70
CA THR A 35 4.13 -6.58 4.09
C THR A 35 4.84 -7.92 4.19
N ALA A 36 5.64 -8.16 5.23
CA ALA A 36 6.16 -9.49 5.55
C ALA A 36 5.15 -10.32 6.37
N SER A 37 4.14 -9.67 6.95
CA SER A 37 3.09 -10.32 7.74
C SER A 37 1.90 -10.71 6.85
N VAL A 38 1.37 -11.89 7.11
CA VAL A 38 0.13 -12.41 6.52
C VAL A 38 -1.02 -12.43 7.52
N LEU A 39 -0.83 -11.82 8.70
CA LEU A 39 -1.88 -11.70 9.71
C LEU A 39 -2.95 -10.74 9.21
N GLU A 40 -4.20 -11.14 9.39
CA GLU A 40 -5.35 -10.36 8.94
C GLU A 40 -5.38 -8.96 9.56
N GLU A 41 -5.02 -8.83 10.84
CA GLU A 41 -4.94 -7.54 11.54
C GLU A 41 -3.96 -6.57 10.87
N ASP A 42 -2.78 -7.05 10.46
CA ASP A 42 -1.77 -6.22 9.79
C ASP A 42 -2.26 -5.75 8.42
N ILE A 43 -2.99 -6.61 7.70
CA ILE A 43 -3.62 -6.26 6.43
C ILE A 43 -4.72 -5.21 6.64
N GLN A 44 -5.56 -5.38 7.65
CA GLN A 44 -6.59 -4.39 8.02
C GLN A 44 -5.98 -3.03 8.37
N ASN A 45 -4.85 -3.02 9.09
CA ASN A 45 -4.12 -1.81 9.41
C ASN A 45 -3.62 -1.07 8.15
N CYS A 46 -3.18 -1.81 7.13
CA CYS A 46 -2.77 -1.23 5.84
C CYS A 46 -3.95 -0.54 5.14
N PHE A 47 -5.11 -1.21 5.07
CA PHE A 47 -6.31 -0.65 4.47
C PHE A 47 -6.85 0.54 5.27
N ALA A 48 -6.83 0.47 6.60
CA ALA A 48 -7.23 1.57 7.48
C ALA A 48 -6.32 2.79 7.35
N ALA A 49 -5.04 2.61 7.03
CA ALA A 49 -4.13 3.70 6.69
C ALA A 49 -4.42 4.35 5.31
N GLY A 50 -5.25 3.70 4.48
CA GLY A 50 -5.66 4.19 3.17
C GLY A 50 -4.92 3.57 2.00
N MET A 51 -4.28 2.41 2.17
CA MET A 51 -3.72 1.62 1.06
C MET A 51 -4.85 0.94 0.26
N ASP A 52 -4.60 0.64 -1.01
CA ASP A 52 -5.61 0.14 -1.97
C ASP A 52 -5.54 -1.37 -2.19
N ALA A 53 -4.36 -1.95 -2.00
CA ALA A 53 -4.13 -3.38 -2.10
C ALA A 53 -2.95 -3.78 -1.22
N TYR A 54 -2.68 -5.07 -1.11
CA TYR A 54 -1.50 -5.60 -0.43
C TYR A 54 -0.84 -6.70 -1.26
N LEU A 55 0.46 -6.88 -1.05
CA LEU A 55 1.25 -7.95 -1.63
C LEU A 55 2.25 -8.47 -0.57
N PRO A 56 2.12 -9.72 -0.10
CA PRO A 56 2.98 -10.26 0.95
C PRO A 56 4.38 -10.58 0.42
N LYS A 57 5.41 -10.37 1.26
CA LYS A 57 6.80 -10.72 0.99
C LYS A 57 7.12 -12.11 1.60
N PRO A 58 7.92 -12.95 0.93
CA PRO A 58 8.43 -12.76 -0.43
C PRO A 58 7.34 -13.00 -1.48
N TYR A 59 7.32 -12.19 -2.54
CA TYR A 59 6.46 -12.37 -3.71
C TYR A 59 7.28 -12.66 -4.97
N LYS A 60 6.63 -13.30 -5.94
CA LYS A 60 7.17 -13.55 -7.28
C LYS A 60 6.69 -12.47 -8.25
N SER A 61 7.44 -12.28 -9.34
CA SER A 61 7.09 -11.28 -10.37
C SER A 61 5.69 -11.49 -10.96
N ASN A 62 5.25 -12.75 -11.14
CA ASN A 62 3.91 -13.03 -11.67
C ASN A 62 2.81 -12.50 -10.74
N GLN A 63 2.97 -12.61 -9.42
CA GLN A 63 2.00 -12.09 -8.45
C GLN A 63 1.89 -10.56 -8.51
N LEU A 64 3.01 -9.88 -8.77
CA LEU A 64 3.01 -8.43 -8.97
C LEU A 64 2.29 -8.04 -10.28
N PHE A 65 2.54 -8.75 -11.37
CA PHE A 65 1.86 -8.50 -12.65
C PHE A 65 0.37 -8.80 -12.59
N GLU A 66 -0.02 -9.89 -11.94
CA GLU A 66 -1.43 -10.23 -11.67
C GLU A 66 -2.11 -9.08 -10.92
N LEU A 67 -1.48 -8.56 -9.87
CA LEU A 67 -2.02 -7.44 -9.11
C LEU A 67 -2.14 -6.15 -9.94
N PHE A 68 -1.17 -5.86 -10.82
CA PHE A 68 -1.27 -4.70 -11.72
C PHE A 68 -2.44 -4.82 -12.69
N ASN A 69 -2.69 -6.02 -13.22
CA ASN A 69 -3.82 -6.29 -14.10
C ASN A 69 -5.15 -6.15 -13.35
N GLU A 70 -5.25 -6.69 -12.13
CA GLU A 70 -6.45 -6.58 -11.28
C GLU A 70 -6.80 -5.11 -10.97
N LEU A 71 -5.77 -4.32 -10.67
CA LEU A 71 -5.91 -2.88 -10.39
C LEU A 71 -5.99 -2.01 -11.66
N LYS A 72 -5.91 -2.59 -12.86
CA LYS A 72 -5.94 -1.90 -14.15
C LYS A 72 -4.85 -0.81 -14.26
N LEU A 73 -3.68 -1.09 -13.70
CA LEU A 73 -2.52 -0.19 -13.72
C LEU A 73 -1.60 -0.43 -14.93
N ALA A 74 -1.81 -1.54 -15.66
CA ALA A 74 -1.06 -1.97 -16.83
C ALA A 74 -2.01 -2.50 -17.91
#